data_AF-Q116R4-F1
#
_entry.id   AF-Q116R4-F1
#
_cell.length_a   1.000
_cell.length_b   1.000
_cell.length_c   1.000
_cell.angle_alpha   90.00
_cell.angle_beta   90.00
_cell.angle_gamma   90.00
#
_symmetry.space_group_name_H-M   'P 1'
#
loop_
_entity.id
_entity.type
_entity.pdbx_description
1 polymer ?
#
loop_
_entity_poly.entity_id
_entity_poly.type
_entity_poly.pdbx_seq_one_letter_code
_entity_poly.pdbx_strand_id
1 'polypeptide(L)' 'MNSQKQLKNSLMGARDCASNFYAENGKIKDIFKSIMVVNNIFQAFQNSVDIDNFPELVSGSYYLLSILFKNLGVVTRQA' A
#
# COMPACT_ATOMS: atom_id res chain seq x y z
N MET A 1 19.41 -8.95 -15.23
CA MET A 1 18.36 -8.01 -15.66
C MET A 1 17.29 -7.95 -14.57
N ASN A 2 17.39 -7.02 -13.62
CA ASN A 2 16.40 -6.86 -12.55
C ASN A 2 15.23 -6.01 -13.07
N SER A 3 14.07 -6.63 -13.29
CA SER A 3 12.87 -5.90 -13.70
C SER A 3 12.26 -5.21 -12.47
N GLN A 4 12.54 -3.91 -12.30
CA GLN A 4 11.74 -3.06 -11.43
C GLN A 4 10.47 -2.67 -12.19
N LYS A 5 9.42 -3.48 -12.07
CA LYS A 5 8.09 -3.04 -12.49
C LYS A 5 7.59 -2.04 -11.45
N GLN A 6 7.61 -0.75 -11.79
CA GLN A 6 6.82 0.25 -11.08
C GLN A 6 5.35 -0.18 -11.15
N LEU A 7 4.80 -0.63 -10.02
CA LEU A 7 3.38 -0.89 -9.88
C LEU A 7 2.65 0.44 -9.99
N LYS A 8 2.16 0.74 -11.19
CA LYS A 8 1.24 1.85 -11.41
C LYS A 8 -0.12 1.41 -10.90
N ASN A 9 -0.60 2.14 -9.90
CA ASN A 9 -1.96 2.18 -9.34
C ASN A 9 -2.14 1.45 -8.01
N SER A 10 -2.60 2.25 -7.03
CA SER A 10 -3.15 1.94 -5.70
C SER A 10 -2.57 0.75 -4.95
N LEU A 11 -1.64 1.04 -4.03
CA LEU A 11 -1.58 0.26 -2.80
C LEU A 11 -2.73 0.71 -1.90
N MET A 12 -3.74 -0.13 -1.76
CA MET A 12 -4.70 -0.02 -0.67
C MET A 12 -4.04 -0.64 0.55
N GLY A 13 -3.43 0.19 1.40
CA GLY A 13 -2.85 -0.25 2.65
C GLY A 13 -3.98 -0.67 3.59
N ALA A 14 -4.13 -1.97 3.83
CA ALA A 14 -5.06 -2.47 4.82
C ALA A 14 -4.47 -3.68 5.57
N ARG A 15 -4.33 -3.46 6.87
CA ARG A 15 -4.37 -4.40 7.99
C ARG A 15 -3.10 -5.15 8.34
N ASP A 16 -3.00 -5.37 9.66
CA ASP A 16 -2.10 -6.23 10.41
C ASP A 16 -2.23 -7.70 9.94
N CYS A 17 -1.84 -7.95 8.69
CA CYS A 17 -2.00 -9.22 8.00
C CYS A 17 -0.72 -9.47 7.22
N ALA A 18 -0.20 -10.69 7.31
CA ALA A 18 0.99 -11.19 6.63
C ALA A 18 0.91 -11.19 5.07
N SER A 19 0.04 -10.38 4.46
CA SER A 19 -0.40 -10.47 3.07
C SER A 19 -0.68 -9.07 2.50
N ASN A 20 0.02 -8.70 1.43
CA ASN A 20 -0.24 -7.47 0.69
C ASN A 20 -1.09 -7.80 -0.55
N PHE A 21 -1.93 -6.87 -1.02
CA PHE A 21 -2.84 -7.13 -2.16
C PHE A 21 -2.48 -6.30 -3.39
N TYR A 22 -2.57 -6.91 -4.57
CA TYR A 22 -2.59 -6.19 -5.85
C TYR A 22 -4.03 -5.91 -6.24
N ALA A 23 -4.36 -4.65 -6.51
CA ALA A 23 -5.66 -4.26 -7.02
C ALA A 23 -5.54 -3.63 -8.40
N GLU A 24 -6.43 -4.03 -9.31
CA GLU A 24 -6.52 -3.46 -10.66
C GLU A 24 -7.99 -3.28 -11.03
N ASN A 25 -8.35 -2.12 -11.58
CA ASN A 25 -9.73 -1.76 -11.94
C ASN A 25 -10.71 -1.95 -10.76
N GLY A 26 -10.29 -1.51 -9.56
CA GLY A 26 -11.10 -1.56 -8.35
C GLY A 26 -11.31 -2.96 -7.77
N LYS A 27 -10.59 -3.99 -8.25
CA LYS A 27 -10.71 -5.37 -7.77
C LYS A 27 -9.36 -5.91 -7.33
N ILE A 28 -9.35 -6.66 -6.22
CA ILE A 28 -8.17 -7.43 -5.82
C ILE A 28 -7.95 -8.55 -6.84
N LYS A 29 -6.73 -8.60 -7.38
CA LYS A 29 -6.32 -9.56 -8.41
C LYS A 29 -5.36 -10.61 -7.88
N ASP A 30 -4.50 -10.23 -6.94
CA ASP A 30 -3.46 -11.11 -6.43
C ASP A 30 -3.05 -10.75 -4.99
N ILE A 31 -2.34 -11.67 -4.34
CA ILE A 31 -1.77 -11.51 -3.01
C ILE A 31 -0.24 -11.61 -3.11
N PHE A 32 0.46 -10.54 -2.75
CA PHE A 32 1.91 -10.51 -2.64
C PHE A 32 2.38 -10.86 -1.23
N LYS A 33 3.21 -11.90 -1.13
CA LYS A 33 3.87 -12.32 0.11
C LYS A 33 5.10 -11.49 0.48
N SER A 34 5.70 -10.77 -0.47
CA SER A 34 6.95 -10.05 -0.21
C SER A 34 7.02 -8.77 -1.04
N ILE A 35 6.54 -7.68 -0.44
CA ILE A 35 6.70 -6.32 -0.97
C ILE A 35 7.51 -5.50 0.02
N MET A 36 8.27 -4.54 -0.51
CA MET A 36 8.92 -3.50 0.25
C MET A 36 8.47 -2.16 -0.33
N VAL A 37 7.98 -1.28 0.54
CA VAL A 37 7.70 0.12 0.16
C VAL A 37 8.98 0.92 0.41
N VAL A 38 9.55 1.49 -0.64
CA VAL A 38 10.78 2.28 -0.58
C VAL A 38 10.42 3.73 -0.91
N ASN A 39 10.13 4.51 0.13
CA ASN A 39 9.92 5.95 -0.01
C ASN A 39 10.26 6.69 1.30
N ASN A 40 10.54 7.99 1.21
CA ASN A 40 10.55 8.86 2.38
C ASN A 40 9.09 9.11 2.81
N ILE A 41 8.77 8.84 4.07
CA ILE A 41 7.39 8.93 4.57
C ILE A 41 6.80 10.35 4.44
N PHE A 42 7.59 11.40 4.65
CA PHE A 42 7.12 12.78 4.51
C PHE A 42 6.85 13.14 3.05
N GLN A 43 7.67 12.62 2.12
CA GLN A 43 7.41 12.78 0.68
C GLN A 43 6.21 11.93 0.22
N ALA A 44 5.97 10.78 0.85
CA ALA A 44 4.77 9.99 0.57
C ALA A 44 3.51 10.78 0.95
N PHE A 45 3.47 11.43 2.11
CA PHE A 45 2.33 12.26 2.53
C PHE A 45 2.01 13.42 1.59
N GLN A 46 3.02 14.02 0.94
CA GLN A 46 2.79 15.02 -0.10
C GLN A 46 2.04 14.48 -1.33
N ASN A 47 2.04 13.16 -1.52
CA ASN A 47 1.32 12.47 -2.59
C ASN A 47 0.06 11.74 -2.09
N SER A 48 -0.42 12.03 -0.87
CA SER A 48 -1.73 11.55 -0.43
C SER A 48 -2.84 12.12 -1.33
N VAL A 49 -3.78 11.26 -1.71
CA VAL A 49 -4.89 11.63 -2.61
C VAL A 49 -6.25 11.38 -2.01
N ASP A 50 -6.32 10.49 -1.02
CA ASP A 50 -7.55 10.24 -0.29
C ASP A 50 -7.24 9.73 1.12
N ILE A 51 -8.13 10.03 2.06
CA ILE A 51 -8.08 9.58 3.45
C ILE A 51 -9.49 9.12 3.79
N ASP A 52 -9.60 7.90 4.29
CA ASP A 52 -10.88 7.35 4.69
C ASP A 52 -11.49 8.13 5.87
N ASN A 53 -12.80 8.10 6.02
CA ASN A 53 -13.52 8.74 7.13
C ASN A 53 -13.83 7.75 8.27
N PHE A 54 -13.50 6.47 8.10
CA PHE A 54 -13.80 5.41 9.07
C PHE A 54 -12.51 4.90 9.75
N PRO A 55 -12.15 5.46 10.92
CA PRO A 55 -10.99 4.98 11.66
C PRO A 55 -11.20 3.58 12.20
N GLU A 56 -10.21 2.71 12.00
CA GLU A 56 -10.19 1.34 12.54
C GLU A 56 -9.27 1.26 13.76
N LEU A 57 -9.65 0.46 14.76
CA LEU A 57 -8.79 0.17 15.91
C LEU A 57 -7.69 -0.81 15.50
N VAL A 58 -6.44 -0.36 15.56
CA VAL A 58 -5.23 -1.13 15.25
C VAL A 58 -4.45 -1.39 16.54
N SER A 59 -4.01 -2.64 16.71
CA SER A 59 -3.24 -3.12 17.86
C SER A 59 -3.84 -2.76 19.23
N GLY A 60 -5.18 -2.64 19.30
CA GLY A 60 -5.94 -2.40 20.53
C GLY A 60 -5.79 -1.00 21.15
N SER A 61 -5.01 -0.09 20.55
CA SER A 61 -4.64 1.18 21.20
C SER A 61 -4.75 2.40 20.29
N TYR A 62 -4.80 2.23 18.97
CA TYR A 62 -4.75 3.35 18.03
C TYR A 62 -5.90 3.28 17.03
N TYR A 63 -6.58 4.39 16.82
CA TYR A 63 -7.52 4.55 15.72
C TYR A 63 -6.77 5.11 14.51
N LEU A 64 -6.66 4.31 13.44
CA LEU A 64 -5.96 4.68 12.22
C LEU A 64 -6.92 4.70 11.04
N LEU A 65 -6.73 5.68 10.16
CA LEU A 65 -7.45 5.81 8.90
C LEU A 65 -6.65 5.11 7.79
N SER A 66 -7.36 4.55 6.82
CA SER A 66 -6.74 4.13 5.56
C SER A 66 -6.37 5.37 4.76
N ILE A 67 -5.15 5.40 4.22
CA ILE A 67 -4.64 6.52 3.42
C ILE A 67 -4.25 6.01 2.04
N LEU A 68 -4.75 6.67 1.00
CA LEU A 68 -4.38 6.39 -0.38
C LEU A 68 -3.27 7.35 -0.82
N PHE A 69 -2.17 6.78 -1.29
CA PHE A 69 -1.03 7.53 -1.83
C PHE A 69 -0.92 7.32 -3.34
N LYS A 70 -0.70 8.41 -4.06
CA LYS A 70 -0.34 8.39 -5.48
C LYS A 70 1.16 8.17 -5.59
N ASN A 71 1.58 7.17 -6.38
CA ASN A 71 2.99 6.88 -6.66
C ASN A 71 3.85 6.54 -5.43
N LEU A 72 3.59 5.40 -4.78
CA LEU A 72 4.53 4.80 -3.85
C LEU A 72 5.56 3.96 -4.61
N GLY A 73 6.85 4.15 -4.30
CA GLY A 73 7.90 3.23 -4.74
C GLY A 73 7.68 1.88 -4.07
N VAL A 74 7.30 0.85 -4.84
CA VAL A 74 7.13 -0.51 -4.33
C VAL A 74 8.02 -1.46 -5.10
N VAL A 75 8.76 -2.26 -4.36
CA VAL A 75 9.61 -3.31 -4.87
C VAL A 75 9.02 -4.63 -4.45
N THR A 76 8.80 -5.52 -5.41
CA THR A 76 8.32 -6.87 -5.15
C THR A 76 9.38 -7.86 -5.58
N ARG A 77 9.59 -8.93 -4.81
CA ARG A 77 10.40 -10.05 -5.29
C ARG A 77 9.52 -10.87 -6.25
N GLN A 78 9.86 -10.88 -7.54
CA GLN A 78 9.28 -11.87 -8.47
C GLN A 78 9.77 -13.25 -8.02
N ALA A 79 8.83 -14.14 -7.72
CA ALA A 79 9.10 -15.56 -7.54
C ALA A 79 9.23 -16.22 -8.92
#